data_AF-A0A7I8C3B1-F1
#
_entry.id   AF-A0A7I8C3B1-F1
#
_cell.length_a   1.000
_cell.length_b   1.000
_cell.length_c   1.000
_cell.angle_alpha   90.00
_cell.angle_beta   90.00
_cell.angle_gamma   90.00
#
_symmetry.space_group_name_H-M   'P 1'
#
loop_
_entity.id
_entity.type
_entity.pdbx_description
1 polymer ?
#
loop_
_entity_poly.entity_id
_entity_poly.type
_entity_poly.pdbx_seq_one_letter_code
_entity_poly.pdbx_strand_id
1 'polypeptide(L)' 'MLVKDSADHIADREELGTLLEQQLVALERLAGGAVRLRITEDGESLLRHLAFIH' A
#
# COMPACT_ATOMS: atom_id res chain seq x y z
N MET A 1 -9.86 -14.26 20.57
CA MET A 1 -9.96 -14.63 19.14
C MET A 1 -10.53 -13.43 18.39
N LEU A 2 -10.13 -13.23 17.13
CA LEU A 2 -10.29 -12.03 16.27
C LEU A 2 -9.28 -10.89 16.48
N VAL A 3 -8.00 -11.21 16.34
CA VAL A 3 -7.00 -10.27 15.80
C VAL A 3 -6.36 -10.96 14.60
N LYS A 4 -7.15 -11.23 13.55
CA LYS A 4 -6.64 -12.01 12.41
C LYS A 4 -7.53 -12.04 11.14
N ASP A 5 -8.28 -10.99 10.82
CA ASP A 5 -9.14 -11.03 9.61
C ASP A 5 -9.12 -9.76 8.74
N SER A 6 -8.25 -8.78 9.02
CA SER A 6 -8.20 -7.54 8.22
C SER A 6 -6.81 -7.19 7.68
N ALA A 7 -5.84 -8.09 7.87
CA ALA A 7 -4.51 -8.00 7.26
C ALA A 7 -4.25 -9.11 6.22
N ASP A 8 -5.20 -10.03 6.02
CA ASP A 8 -5.11 -11.13 5.05
C ASP A 8 -5.69 -10.76 3.67
N HIS A 9 -6.35 -9.60 3.57
CA HIS A 9 -6.73 -8.98 2.29
C HIS A 9 -5.76 -7.84 1.93
N ILE A 10 -4.49 -8.01 2.28
CA ILE A 10 -3.45 -7.31 1.54
C ILE A 10 -3.56 -7.90 0.13
N ALA A 11 -4.21 -7.14 -0.76
CA ALA A 11 -4.34 -7.36 -2.19
C ALA A 11 -3.23 -8.29 -2.67
N ASP A 12 -3.61 -9.42 -3.29
CA ASP A 12 -2.75 -10.51 -3.73
C ASP A 12 -1.30 -10.04 -3.90
N ARG A 13 -0.33 -10.71 -3.28
CA ARG A 13 1.10 -10.31 -3.26
C ARG A 13 1.64 -9.86 -4.64
N GLU A 14 1.04 -10.34 -5.72
CA GLU A 14 1.23 -9.95 -7.11
C GLU A 14 0.73 -8.52 -7.45
N GLU A 15 -0.46 -8.13 -7.01
CA GLU A 15 -1.01 -6.77 -7.11
C GLU A 15 -0.18 -5.78 -6.30
N LEU A 16 0.23 -6.15 -5.08
CA LEU A 16 1.22 -5.36 -4.34
C LEU A 16 2.56 -5.23 -5.06
N GLY A 17 3.04 -6.31 -5.68
CA GLY A 17 4.24 -6.29 -6.50
C GLY A 17 4.12 -5.30 -7.64
N THR A 18 2.97 -5.31 -8.32
CA THR A 18 2.63 -4.40 -9.40
C THR A 18 2.60 -2.93 -8.92
N LEU A 19 2.03 -2.64 -7.75
CA LEU A 19 2.03 -1.29 -7.17
C LEU A 19 3.44 -0.81 -6.78
N LEU A 20 4.30 -1.74 -6.32
CA LEU A 20 5.72 -1.48 -6.04
C LEU A 20 6.51 -1.22 -7.33
N GLU A 21 6.28 -2.00 -8.38
CA GLU A 21 6.90 -1.83 -9.70
C GLU A 21 6.49 -0.50 -10.35
N GLN A 22 5.25 -0.08 -10.12
CA GLN A 22 4.74 1.23 -10.54
C GLN A 22 5.19 2.37 -9.61
N GLN A 23 5.98 2.09 -8.57
CA GLN A 23 6.46 3.05 -7.58
C GLN A 23 5.35 3.82 -6.86
N LEU A 24 4.15 3.24 -6.75
CA LEU A 24 2.99 3.85 -6.10
C LEU A 24 3.03 3.69 -4.57
N VAL A 25 3.86 2.76 -4.09
CA VAL A 25 4.13 2.56 -2.66
C VAL A 25 5.63 2.40 -2.42
N ALA A 26 6.10 2.93 -1.30
CA ALA A 26 7.48 2.90 -0.85
C ALA A 26 7.58 2.22 0.51
N LEU A 27 8.71 1.58 0.74
CA LEU A 27 9.03 0.95 2.02
C LEU A 27 9.76 1.96 2.91
N GLU A 28 9.14 2.38 4.00
CA GLU A 28 9.69 3.34 4.95
C GLU A 28 10.16 2.62 6.22
N ARG A 29 11.40 2.87 6.61
CA ARG A 29 11.97 2.35 7.86
C ARG A 29 11.83 3.38 8.95
N LEU A 30 11.01 3.07 9.95
CA LEU A 30 10.79 3.92 11.12
C LEU A 30 12.02 3.88 12.03
N ALA A 31 12.21 4.94 12.81
CA ALA A 31 13.35 5.08 13.73
C ALA A 31 13.48 3.91 14.74
N GLY A 32 12.38 3.18 15.01
CA GLY A 32 12.36 1.98 15.85
C GLY A 32 12.68 0.66 15.13
N GLY A 33 13.15 0.70 13.89
CA GLY A 33 13.45 -0.50 13.09
C GLY A 33 12.22 -1.17 12.46
N ALA A 34 11.02 -0.71 12.79
CA ALA A 34 9.80 -1.14 12.14
C ALA A 34 9.78 -0.69 10.67
N VAL A 35 9.34 -1.59 9.79
CA VAL A 35 9.14 -1.33 8.36
C VAL A 35 7.66 -1.08 8.14
N ARG A 36 7.32 0.03 7.48
CA ARG A 36 5.96 0.29 7.02
C ARG A 36 5.93 0.56 5.52
N LEU A 37 4.82 0.23 4.89
CA LEU A 37 4.52 0.71 3.54
C LEU A 37 3.93 2.12 3.64
N ARG A 38 4.38 3.02 2.76
CA ARG A 38 3.86 4.38 2.60
C ARG A 38 3.47 4.58 1.15
N ILE A 39 2.32 5.17 0.89
CA ILE A 39 1.91 5.53 -0.47
C ILE A 39 2.80 6.69 -0.95
N THR A 40 3.25 6.64 -2.20
CA THR A 40 4.02 7.73 -2.83
C THR A 40 3.08 8.81 -3.35
N GLU A 41 3.65 9.95 -3.78
CA GLU A 41 2.85 11.02 -4.38
C GLU A 41 2.13 10.56 -5.67
N ASP A 42 2.76 9.70 -6.47
CA ASP A 42 2.16 9.10 -7.65
C ASP A 42 0.99 8.17 -7.28
N GLY A 43 1.16 7.36 -6.22
CA GLY A 43 0.10 6.52 -5.67
C GLY A 43 -1.09 7.33 -5.14
N GLU A 44 -0.82 8.42 -4.41
CA GLU A 44 -1.84 9.35 -3.95
C GLU A 44 -2.61 9.98 -5.13
N SER A 45 -1.91 10.38 -6.19
CA SER A 45 -2.52 10.95 -7.38
C SER A 45 -3.44 9.94 -8.07
N LEU A 46 -2.99 8.69 -8.24
CA LEU A 46 -3.81 7.62 -8.82
C LEU A 46 -5.06 7.35 -7.98
N LEU A 47 -4.91 7.21 -6.66
CA LEU A 47 -6.04 6.96 -5.77
C LEU A 47 -7.06 8.09 -5.81
N ARG A 48 -6.61 9.36 -5.90
CA ARG A 48 -7.50 10.51 -6.08
C ARG A 48 -8.24 10.46 -7.42
N HIS A 49 -7.57 10.08 -8.50
CA HIS A 49 -8.22 9.91 -9.80
C HIS A 49 -9.26 8.79 -9.76
N LEU A 50 -8.97 7.65 -9.14
CA LEU A 50 -9.91 6.54 -8.99
C LEU A 50 -11.08 6.89 -8.06
N ALA A 51 -10.83 7.61 -6.97
CA ALA A 51 -11.87 8.08 -6.05
C ALA A 51 -12.83 9.07 -6.71
N PHE A 52 -12.41 9.76 -7.77
CA PHE A 52 -13.26 10.65 -8.57
C PHE A 52 -14.13 9.91 -9.60
N ILE A 53 -13.86 8.62 -9.87
CA ILE A 53 -14.56 7.82 -10.88
C ILE A 53 -15.75 7.03 -10.26
N HIS A 54 -16.08 7.25 -8.98
CA HIS A 54 -17.20 6.60 -8.28
C HIS A 54 -18.41 7.52 -8.09
#